data_AF-A0A194X4D3-F1
#
_entry.id   AF-A0A194X4D3-F1
#
_cell.length_a   1.000
_cell.length_b   1.000
_cell.length_c   1.000
_cell.angle_alpha   90.00
_cell.angle_beta   90.00
_cell.angle_gamma   90.00
#
_symmetry.space_group_name_H-M   'P 1'
#
loop_
_entity.id
_entity.type
_entity.pdbx_description
1 polymer ?
#
loop_
_entity_poly.entity_id
_entity_poly.type
_entity_poly.pdbx_seq_one_letter_code
_entity_poly.pdbx_strand_id
1 'polypeptide(L)'
;METLKHKPVWKRIVRAELIQANLVKGTATCGLCGKVWGQGARNLYECQYRKECDFDSCDTCYYPGQLCPSGHDLTVRDNELVPGVNQLDLDAPGSSYNPFLNEDDDNGGNGEPSKPDENNTPGKPSKEVSEDDKGLRSRLASSIVKENPNVKWEDVAGLETAKEELQEAVILPAKFPKLFSGKRKPHRGILLYGPPGTGKSYLAKAVATEANSTLFSIGSSDVMSKWLGESERLIKTLFDLARENKPSVVFIDEIDALCGSRDKAGHNPHMLGLKTEIMIQMDGVGHNNDGVLLLAATNLPWTLDPAIRRRLQRKIYIALPDEPARTEMFKIHVGKTPCGLTSEHYAMLGRRTEGLSGSDIGNAVQDALMQPVKKVSSSKHWKKVMVNGVEKLTPCKPNEAGAMPMNWRQVPASKLQESIVVAEDFFEVLQNVKPTVSQHEIKKYLEWTELFGMEGR
;
A
#
# COMPACT_ATOMS: atom_id res chain seq x y z
N MET A 1 -15.14 13.60 -35.70
CA MET A 1 -13.81 13.40 -36.29
C MET A 1 -12.77 13.62 -35.19
N GLU A 2 -11.75 12.77 -35.20
CA GLU A 2 -10.52 12.76 -34.38
C GLU A 2 -10.59 12.23 -32.93
N THR A 3 -10.32 10.93 -32.84
CA THR A 3 -9.82 10.22 -31.67
C THR A 3 -8.28 10.18 -31.71
N LEU A 4 -7.62 10.96 -30.86
CA LEU A 4 -6.18 10.82 -30.60
C LEU A 4 -5.96 9.71 -29.55
N LYS A 5 -5.69 8.48 -30.01
CA LYS A 5 -5.13 7.40 -29.19
C LYS A 5 -3.61 7.53 -29.16
N HIS A 6 -3.05 7.78 -27.97
CA HIS A 6 -1.62 7.68 -27.70
C HIS A 6 -1.08 6.28 -28.01
N LYS A 7 -0.09 6.20 -28.91
CA LYS A 7 0.69 4.99 -29.21
C LYS A 7 1.67 4.69 -28.06
N PRO A 8 1.86 3.44 -27.62
CA PRO A 8 2.96 3.09 -26.74
C PRO A 8 4.29 3.11 -27.50
N VAL A 9 5.31 3.66 -26.85
CA VAL A 9 6.69 3.77 -27.33
C VAL A 9 7.33 2.38 -27.28
N TRP A 10 7.38 1.70 -28.42
CA TRP A 10 8.13 0.44 -28.58
C TRP A 10 9.62 0.76 -28.76
N LYS A 11 10.39 0.71 -27.67
CA LYS A 11 11.85 0.83 -27.72
C LYS A 11 12.46 -0.39 -28.41
N ARG A 12 13.31 -0.09 -29.39
CA ARG A 12 14.28 -0.96 -30.09
C ARG A 12 13.73 -2.01 -31.05
N ILE A 13 13.59 -1.56 -32.29
CA ILE A 13 13.95 -2.31 -33.50
C ILE A 13 15.22 -3.14 -33.21
N VAL A 14 15.08 -4.46 -33.13
CA VAL A 14 16.23 -5.39 -33.18
C VAL A 14 16.68 -5.38 -34.65
N ARG A 15 17.94 -4.98 -34.92
CA ARG A 15 18.51 -4.91 -36.26
C ARG A 15 18.38 -6.26 -36.97
N ALA A 16 18.08 -6.25 -38.27
CA ALA A 16 17.94 -7.43 -39.13
C ALA A 16 19.10 -8.45 -39.01
N GLU A 17 20.32 -7.98 -38.71
CA GLU A 17 21.52 -8.81 -38.50
C GLU A 17 21.43 -9.75 -37.29
N LEU A 18 20.72 -9.36 -36.22
CA LEU A 18 20.55 -10.18 -35.00
C LEU A 18 19.59 -11.35 -35.22
N ILE A 19 18.61 -11.19 -36.12
CA ILE A 19 17.63 -12.24 -36.46
C ILE A 19 18.28 -13.30 -37.36
N GLN A 20 19.08 -12.88 -38.36
CA GLN A 20 19.85 -13.82 -39.19
C GLN A 20 20.86 -14.63 -38.36
N ALA A 21 21.54 -14.02 -37.39
CA ALA A 21 22.48 -14.72 -36.51
C ALA A 21 21.80 -15.80 -35.63
N ASN A 22 20.54 -15.56 -35.24
CA ASN A 22 19.73 -16.49 -34.44
C ASN A 22 19.10 -17.62 -35.29
N LEU A 23 18.78 -17.34 -36.57
CA LEU A 23 18.36 -18.33 -37.57
C LEU A 23 19.47 -19.35 -37.88
N VAL A 24 20.71 -18.89 -38.05
CA VAL A 24 21.87 -19.77 -38.34
C VAL A 24 22.22 -20.68 -37.16
N LYS A 25 21.86 -20.29 -35.92
CA LYS A 25 22.14 -21.05 -34.68
C LYS A 25 20.96 -21.89 -34.17
N GLY A 26 19.88 -22.01 -34.94
CA GLY A 26 18.72 -22.83 -34.56
C GLY A 26 17.94 -22.31 -33.33
N THR A 27 18.07 -21.03 -32.98
CA THR A 27 17.42 -20.42 -31.80
C THR A 27 16.58 -19.21 -32.22
N ALA A 28 15.37 -19.47 -32.72
CA ALA A 28 14.42 -18.37 -33.00
C ALA A 28 13.76 -17.85 -31.70
N THR A 29 13.45 -16.55 -31.67
CA THR A 29 12.88 -15.85 -30.50
C THR A 29 11.57 -15.16 -30.85
N CYS A 30 10.52 -15.31 -30.04
CA CYS A 30 9.24 -14.62 -30.25
C CYS A 30 9.38 -13.09 -30.13
N GLY A 31 8.93 -12.33 -31.13
CA GLY A 31 9.03 -10.86 -31.13
C GLY A 31 8.17 -10.16 -30.06
N LEU A 32 7.16 -10.84 -29.50
CA LEU A 32 6.27 -10.30 -28.47
C LEU A 32 6.75 -10.58 -27.05
N CYS A 33 7.11 -11.84 -26.76
CA CYS A 33 7.45 -12.26 -25.39
C CYS A 33 8.94 -12.53 -25.19
N GLY A 34 9.78 -12.43 -26.24
CA GLY A 34 11.22 -12.64 -26.17
C GLY A 34 11.66 -14.08 -25.88
N LYS A 35 10.73 -15.04 -25.88
CA LYS A 35 11.02 -16.44 -25.54
C LYS A 35 11.85 -17.09 -26.65
N VAL A 36 13.01 -17.65 -26.27
CA VAL A 36 13.90 -18.45 -27.13
C VAL A 36 13.35 -19.88 -27.24
N TRP A 37 13.33 -20.47 -28.44
CA TRP A 37 12.91 -21.85 -28.63
C TRP A 37 14.08 -22.84 -28.59
N GLY A 38 13.90 -23.92 -27.84
CA GLY A 38 14.67 -25.17 -27.96
C GLY A 38 13.88 -26.20 -28.78
N GLN A 39 14.56 -27.24 -29.27
CA GLN A 39 14.00 -28.28 -30.14
C GLN A 39 12.69 -28.87 -29.56
N GLY A 40 11.58 -28.67 -30.26
CA GLY A 40 10.25 -29.12 -29.87
C GLY A 40 9.16 -28.17 -30.40
N ALA A 41 8.37 -28.65 -31.37
CA ALA A 41 7.50 -27.88 -32.24
C ALA A 41 6.55 -26.88 -31.52
N ARG A 42 6.53 -25.65 -32.03
CA ARG A 42 5.45 -24.65 -31.86
C ARG A 42 5.19 -24.01 -33.22
N ASN A 43 3.96 -23.59 -33.49
CA ASN A 43 3.68 -22.87 -34.72
C ASN A 43 4.18 -21.43 -34.60
N LEU A 44 4.76 -20.95 -35.69
CA LEU A 44 5.17 -19.57 -35.90
C LEU A 44 4.10 -18.88 -36.73
N TYR A 45 3.69 -17.70 -36.32
CA TYR A 45 2.89 -16.82 -37.17
C TYR A 45 3.80 -15.72 -37.70
N GLU A 46 4.12 -15.77 -38.98
CA GLU A 46 4.97 -14.79 -39.66
C GLU A 46 4.12 -13.80 -40.46
N CYS A 47 4.61 -12.57 -40.59
CA CYS A 47 4.01 -11.57 -41.47
C CYS A 47 4.12 -12.01 -42.94
N GLN A 48 3.00 -11.98 -43.67
CA GLN A 48 2.97 -12.32 -45.11
C GLN A 48 3.94 -11.45 -45.94
N TYR A 49 4.23 -10.23 -45.48
CA TYR A 49 5.09 -9.25 -46.16
C TYR A 49 6.43 -9.09 -45.44
N ARG A 50 7.19 -10.19 -45.33
CA ARG A 50 8.48 -10.27 -44.63
C ARG A 50 9.50 -9.19 -45.03
N LYS A 51 9.48 -8.76 -46.29
CA LYS A 51 10.39 -7.70 -46.81
C LYS A 51 10.16 -6.31 -46.21
N GLU A 52 8.96 -6.06 -45.70
CA GLU A 52 8.55 -4.76 -45.14
C GLU A 52 8.31 -4.84 -43.63
N CYS A 53 8.20 -6.05 -43.08
CA CYS A 53 7.96 -6.29 -41.67
C CYS A 53 8.54 -7.65 -41.25
N ASP A 54 9.68 -7.62 -40.55
CA ASP A 54 10.28 -8.79 -39.89
C ASP A 54 9.61 -8.98 -38.51
N PHE A 55 8.45 -9.63 -38.50
CA PHE A 55 7.69 -9.89 -37.27
C PHE A 55 7.13 -11.31 -37.23
N ASP A 56 7.50 -12.01 -36.16
CA ASP A 56 7.12 -13.39 -35.87
C ASP A 56 6.53 -13.48 -34.46
N SER A 57 5.39 -14.19 -34.32
CA SER A 57 4.72 -14.42 -33.03
C SER A 57 4.50 -15.91 -32.76
N CYS A 58 4.48 -16.29 -31.48
CA CYS A 58 4.21 -17.68 -31.06
C CYS A 58 2.72 -17.93 -30.81
N ASP A 59 2.27 -19.18 -30.88
CA ASP A 59 0.90 -19.60 -30.54
C ASP A 59 0.33 -18.97 -29.26
N THR A 60 1.14 -18.89 -28.19
CA THR A 60 0.69 -18.34 -26.90
C THR A 60 0.44 -16.83 -26.95
N CYS A 61 1.09 -16.13 -27.87
CA CYS A 61 0.98 -14.68 -28.05
C CYS A 61 0.10 -14.31 -29.24
N TYR A 62 -0.29 -15.29 -30.06
CA TYR A 62 -1.18 -15.10 -31.19
C TYR A 62 -2.64 -15.18 -30.75
N TYR A 63 -3.46 -14.25 -31.21
CA TYR A 63 -4.91 -14.35 -31.16
C TYR A 63 -5.49 -14.18 -32.58
N PRO A 64 -6.63 -14.83 -32.91
CA PRO A 64 -7.23 -14.73 -34.23
C PRO A 64 -7.50 -13.27 -34.64
N GLY A 65 -7.06 -12.88 -35.84
CA GLY A 65 -7.18 -11.51 -36.35
C GLY A 65 -6.10 -10.54 -35.88
N GLN A 66 -5.05 -11.02 -35.19
CA GLN A 66 -3.90 -10.21 -34.84
C GLN A 66 -3.08 -9.83 -36.09
N LEU A 67 -2.84 -8.53 -36.25
CA LEU A 67 -1.97 -7.95 -37.28
C LEU A 67 -0.57 -7.72 -36.72
N CYS A 68 0.43 -7.74 -37.59
CA CYS A 68 1.78 -7.32 -37.23
C CYS A 68 1.81 -5.81 -36.85
N PRO A 69 2.89 -5.29 -36.25
CA PRO A 69 3.01 -3.86 -35.91
C PRO A 69 2.90 -2.91 -37.12
N SER A 70 3.14 -3.42 -38.33
CA SER A 70 2.97 -2.70 -39.59
C SER A 70 1.56 -2.82 -40.18
N GLY A 71 0.65 -3.58 -39.54
CA GLY A 71 -0.75 -3.73 -39.95
C GLY A 71 -1.04 -4.83 -40.96
N HIS A 72 -0.10 -5.74 -41.20
CA HIS A 72 -0.26 -6.86 -42.15
C HIS A 72 -0.77 -8.13 -41.48
N ASP A 73 -1.43 -8.98 -42.26
CA ASP A 73 -1.90 -10.29 -41.83
C ASP A 73 -0.73 -11.24 -41.53
N LEU A 74 -0.98 -12.12 -40.55
CA LEU A 74 -0.05 -13.16 -40.13
C LEU A 74 -0.49 -14.52 -40.68
N THR A 75 0.46 -15.31 -41.15
CA THR A 75 0.24 -16.69 -41.62
C THR A 75 1.03 -17.67 -40.80
N VAL A 76 0.48 -18.87 -40.62
CA VAL A 76 1.21 -19.98 -40.00
C VAL A 76 2.37 -20.37 -40.90
N ARG A 77 3.56 -20.43 -40.32
CA ARG A 77 4.78 -20.86 -40.97
C ARG A 77 4.91 -22.37 -40.79
N ASP A 78 4.73 -23.12 -41.86
CA ASP A 78 4.93 -24.57 -41.86
C ASP A 78 6.41 -24.88 -41.60
N ASN A 79 6.70 -25.56 -40.50
CA ASN A 79 8.06 -26.03 -40.19
C ASN A 79 8.38 -27.21 -41.12
N GLU A 80 9.12 -26.99 -42.21
CA GLU A 80 9.82 -28.08 -42.90
C GLU A 80 10.81 -28.73 -41.92
N LEU A 81 10.51 -29.98 -41.54
CA LEU A 81 11.37 -30.84 -40.74
C LEU A 81 12.74 -30.94 -41.41
N VAL A 82 13.80 -30.49 -40.72
CA VAL A 82 15.18 -30.76 -41.15
C VAL A 82 15.45 -32.26 -40.93
N PRO A 83 15.73 -33.04 -41.98
CA PRO A 83 15.89 -34.50 -41.84
C PRO A 83 17.28 -34.84 -41.28
N GLY A 84 17.34 -35.73 -40.27
CA GLY A 84 18.62 -36.19 -39.74
C GLY A 84 18.59 -37.06 -38.48
N VAL A 85 18.15 -38.32 -38.65
CA VAL A 85 18.63 -39.54 -37.96
C VAL A 85 17.98 -39.97 -36.62
N ASN A 86 17.04 -40.92 -36.80
CA ASN A 86 16.77 -42.20 -36.11
C ASN A 86 16.18 -42.27 -34.69
N GLN A 87 14.85 -42.28 -34.64
CA GLN A 87 13.99 -43.44 -34.38
C GLN A 87 14.61 -44.65 -33.63
N LEU A 88 14.21 -44.84 -32.37
CA LEU A 88 14.00 -46.15 -31.74
C LEU A 88 12.90 -46.04 -30.66
N ASP A 89 11.75 -46.60 -31.04
CA ASP A 89 10.73 -47.33 -30.29
C ASP A 89 10.24 -46.84 -28.91
N LEU A 90 8.97 -46.41 -28.96
CA LEU A 90 7.97 -46.48 -27.90
C LEU A 90 7.67 -47.95 -27.58
N ASP A 91 7.65 -48.35 -26.30
CA ASP A 91 6.48 -48.96 -25.66
C ASP A 91 6.73 -49.49 -24.23
N ALA A 92 5.82 -49.09 -23.33
CA ALA A 92 5.39 -49.76 -22.09
C ALA A 92 6.17 -49.48 -20.76
N PRO A 93 5.57 -49.74 -19.56
CA PRO A 93 4.94 -48.70 -18.76
C PRO A 93 5.38 -48.67 -17.27
N GLY A 94 5.20 -47.53 -16.58
CA GLY A 94 5.16 -47.52 -15.11
C GLY A 94 5.87 -46.35 -14.42
N SER A 95 5.05 -45.51 -13.77
CA SER A 95 5.24 -44.85 -12.47
C SER A 95 6.63 -44.37 -12.00
N SER A 96 6.68 -43.04 -11.78
CA SER A 96 7.34 -42.34 -10.66
C SER A 96 8.86 -42.47 -10.47
N TYR A 97 9.61 -41.37 -10.55
CA TYR A 97 10.09 -40.58 -9.40
C TYR A 97 11.10 -39.49 -9.81
N ASN A 98 11.31 -38.53 -8.90
CA ASN A 98 12.24 -37.38 -8.92
C ASN A 98 13.68 -37.67 -9.38
N PRO A 99 14.39 -36.67 -9.93
CA PRO A 99 15.85 -36.64 -9.95
C PRO A 99 16.37 -35.68 -8.86
N PHE A 100 16.86 -36.25 -7.76
CA PHE A 100 17.89 -35.63 -6.94
C PHE A 100 18.75 -36.74 -6.33
N LEU A 101 20.06 -36.62 -6.54
CA LEU A 101 21.21 -37.36 -5.97
C LEU A 101 21.50 -38.73 -6.62
N ASN A 102 22.73 -39.14 -6.94
CA ASN A 102 24.08 -38.54 -6.90
C ASN A 102 25.10 -39.52 -7.55
N GLU A 103 26.25 -38.98 -7.99
CA GLU A 103 27.64 -39.56 -7.92
C GLU A 103 27.97 -40.81 -8.78
N ASP A 104 29.17 -41.04 -9.35
CA ASP A 104 30.52 -40.46 -9.26
C ASP A 104 31.41 -40.90 -10.46
N ASP A 105 32.58 -40.23 -10.60
CA ASP A 105 33.89 -40.64 -11.15
C ASP A 105 34.53 -39.47 -11.96
N ASP A 106 35.77 -39.02 -11.78
CA ASP A 106 36.90 -39.42 -10.94
C ASP A 106 37.95 -38.28 -10.97
N ASN A 107 38.92 -38.35 -10.04
CA ASN A 107 40.30 -37.83 -10.07
C ASN A 107 40.71 -36.74 -9.04
N GLY A 108 41.20 -37.22 -7.88
CA GLY A 108 42.60 -37.06 -7.46
C GLY A 108 43.02 -35.87 -6.57
N GLY A 109 43.37 -36.14 -5.30
CA GLY A 109 44.18 -35.21 -4.48
C GLY A 109 44.26 -35.52 -2.97
N ASN A 110 45.41 -36.06 -2.54
CA ASN A 110 45.87 -36.47 -1.20
C ASN A 110 45.58 -35.56 0.03
N GLY A 111 45.44 -36.18 1.22
CA GLY A 111 45.84 -35.57 2.51
C GLY A 111 45.13 -36.07 3.80
N GLU A 112 45.69 -37.13 4.41
CA GLU A 112 45.72 -37.64 5.81
C GLU A 112 44.65 -37.33 6.92
N PRO A 113 44.51 -38.22 7.95
CA PRO A 113 43.27 -38.39 8.73
C PRO A 113 43.34 -37.96 10.21
N SER A 114 42.18 -37.69 10.84
CA SER A 114 42.02 -37.76 12.31
C SER A 114 40.65 -38.32 12.74
N LYS A 115 40.67 -39.03 13.87
CA LYS A 115 39.76 -40.07 14.39
C LYS A 115 38.38 -39.58 14.89
N PRO A 116 37.39 -40.48 15.07
CA PRO A 116 36.03 -40.15 15.49
C PRO A 116 35.88 -40.18 17.01
N ASP A 117 34.90 -39.44 17.55
CA ASP A 117 34.37 -39.70 18.88
C ASP A 117 32.84 -39.81 18.86
N GLU A 118 32.39 -40.90 19.45
CA GLU A 118 31.03 -41.32 19.70
C GLU A 118 30.38 -40.44 20.77
N ASN A 119 29.10 -40.10 20.60
CA ASN A 119 28.06 -40.47 21.57
C ASN A 119 26.71 -39.87 21.18
N ASN A 120 25.75 -40.76 20.99
CA ASN A 120 24.35 -40.47 20.77
C ASN A 120 23.59 -40.90 22.04
N THR A 121 22.81 -40.01 22.66
CA THR A 121 21.72 -40.42 23.55
C THR A 121 20.60 -39.36 23.53
N PRO A 122 19.31 -39.74 23.38
CA PRO A 122 18.23 -38.79 23.09
C PRO A 122 17.43 -38.40 24.34
N GLY A 123 17.06 -37.11 24.48
CA GLY A 123 16.04 -36.69 25.46
C GLY A 123 15.89 -35.17 25.69
N LYS A 124 14.68 -34.66 25.40
CA LYS A 124 14.06 -33.33 25.68
C LYS A 124 14.28 -32.17 24.68
N PRO A 125 13.20 -31.45 24.27
CA PRO A 125 13.32 -30.19 23.56
C PRO A 125 13.26 -29.03 24.56
N SER A 126 14.41 -28.47 24.91
CA SER A 126 14.51 -27.10 25.41
C SER A 126 15.37 -26.33 24.42
N LYS A 127 14.73 -25.60 23.49
CA LYS A 127 15.45 -24.59 22.72
C LYS A 127 15.80 -23.45 23.66
N GLU A 128 17.00 -23.48 24.22
CA GLU A 128 17.66 -22.29 24.73
C GLU A 128 17.76 -21.30 23.56
N VAL A 129 16.99 -20.22 23.64
CA VAL A 129 17.10 -19.11 22.68
C VAL A 129 18.45 -18.46 22.92
N SER A 130 19.35 -18.52 21.93
CA SER A 130 20.69 -17.95 22.03
C SER A 130 20.63 -16.47 22.39
N GLU A 131 21.63 -15.96 23.13
CA GLU A 131 21.67 -14.55 23.52
C GLU A 131 21.63 -13.60 22.31
N ASP A 132 22.20 -14.04 21.19
CA ASP A 132 22.15 -13.34 19.91
C ASP A 132 20.73 -13.18 19.36
N ASP A 133 19.87 -14.18 19.55
CA ASP A 133 18.48 -14.16 19.09
C ASP A 133 17.60 -13.28 20.00
N LYS A 134 17.87 -13.25 21.31
CA LYS A 134 17.23 -12.28 22.22
C LYS A 134 17.63 -10.84 21.89
N GLY A 135 18.91 -10.60 21.63
CA GLY A 135 19.41 -9.28 21.23
C GLY A 135 18.85 -8.83 19.87
N LEU A 136 18.70 -9.74 18.92
CA LEU A 136 18.03 -9.46 17.64
C LEU A 136 16.54 -9.17 17.83
N ARG A 137 15.82 -9.99 18.59
CA ARG A 137 14.40 -9.79 18.88
C ARG A 137 14.14 -8.45 19.55
N SER A 138 14.98 -8.04 20.51
CA SER A 138 14.87 -6.73 21.15
C SER A 138 15.08 -5.58 20.16
N ARG A 139 16.04 -5.70 19.23
CA ARG A 139 16.28 -4.70 18.17
C ARG A 139 15.11 -4.63 17.20
N LEU A 140 14.56 -5.76 16.78
CA LEU A 140 13.40 -5.81 15.89
C LEU A 140 12.14 -5.26 16.58
N ALA A 141 11.94 -5.56 17.86
CA ALA A 141 10.84 -5.02 18.65
C ALA A 141 10.86 -3.49 18.75
N SER A 142 12.04 -2.86 18.69
CA SER A 142 12.12 -1.39 18.70
C SER A 142 11.55 -0.73 17.44
N SER A 143 11.47 -1.46 16.32
CA SER A 143 10.83 -1.02 15.08
C SER A 143 9.32 -1.27 15.06
N ILE A 144 8.79 -1.96 16.07
CA ILE A 144 7.35 -2.24 16.19
C ILE A 144 6.76 -1.23 17.16
N VAL A 145 5.86 -0.40 16.67
CA VAL A 145 5.17 0.58 17.50
C VAL A 145 4.08 -0.14 18.29
N LYS A 146 4.28 -0.23 19.62
CA LYS A 146 3.30 -0.75 20.57
C LYS A 146 2.58 0.42 21.24
N GLU A 147 1.31 0.61 20.91
CA GLU A 147 0.49 1.70 21.43
C GLU A 147 -0.78 1.16 22.10
N ASN A 148 -1.23 1.86 23.15
CA ASN A 148 -2.61 1.82 23.62
C ASN A 148 -3.22 3.18 23.26
N PRO A 149 -3.74 3.34 22.03
CA PRO A 149 -4.32 4.61 21.62
C PRO A 149 -5.51 4.99 22.51
N ASN A 150 -5.80 6.28 22.58
CA ASN A 150 -6.99 6.84 23.25
C ASN A 150 -7.81 7.62 22.23
N VAL A 151 -8.16 6.96 21.13
CA VAL A 151 -8.99 7.53 20.06
C VAL A 151 -10.33 6.81 20.12
N LYS A 152 -11.42 7.53 20.30
CA LYS A 152 -12.77 6.96 20.37
C LYS A 152 -13.47 7.02 19.02
N TRP A 153 -14.59 6.30 18.89
CA TRP A 153 -15.47 6.41 17.71
C TRP A 153 -15.99 7.84 17.48
N GLU A 154 -16.20 8.58 18.57
CA GLU A 154 -16.66 9.98 18.57
C GLU A 154 -15.62 10.94 17.97
N ASP A 155 -14.34 10.59 18.05
CA ASP A 155 -13.24 11.40 17.49
C ASP A 155 -13.09 11.19 15.97
N VAL A 156 -13.79 10.20 15.40
CA VAL A 156 -13.77 9.90 13.96
C VAL A 156 -15.03 10.48 13.33
N ALA A 157 -14.89 11.55 12.54
CA ALA A 157 -16.02 12.16 11.84
C ALA A 157 -16.49 11.31 10.64
N GLY A 158 -17.79 10.98 10.61
CA GLY A 158 -18.43 10.24 9.53
C GLY A 158 -18.04 8.76 9.49
N LEU A 159 -18.06 8.18 8.27
CA LEU A 159 -17.71 6.77 8.01
C LEU A 159 -18.60 5.76 8.78
N GLU A 160 -19.88 6.07 8.97
CA GLU A 160 -20.77 5.25 9.81
C GLU A 160 -20.86 3.80 9.32
N THR A 161 -20.98 3.56 8.02
CA THR A 161 -20.95 2.20 7.44
C THR A 161 -19.66 1.45 7.79
N ALA A 162 -18.50 2.11 7.66
CA ALA A 162 -17.21 1.49 7.97
C ALA A 162 -17.04 1.24 9.49
N LYS A 163 -17.56 2.14 10.33
CA LYS A 163 -17.59 1.97 11.79
C LYS A 163 -18.46 0.78 12.18
N GLU A 164 -19.66 0.67 11.63
CA GLU A 164 -20.58 -0.45 11.87
C GLU A 164 -19.94 -1.78 11.48
N GLU A 165 -19.32 -1.85 10.30
CA GLU A 165 -18.62 -3.06 9.83
C GLU A 165 -17.45 -3.46 10.74
N LEU A 166 -16.69 -2.48 11.24
CA LEU A 166 -15.59 -2.72 12.19
C LEU A 166 -16.12 -3.14 13.57
N GLN A 167 -17.21 -2.54 14.03
CA GLN A 167 -17.85 -2.92 15.29
C GLN A 167 -18.37 -4.37 15.23
N GLU A 168 -18.99 -4.78 14.12
CA GLU A 168 -19.42 -6.16 13.91
C GLU A 168 -18.23 -7.11 13.82
N ALA A 169 -17.16 -6.72 13.14
CA ALA A 169 -16.00 -7.60 12.92
C ALA A 169 -15.11 -7.76 14.15
N VAL A 170 -15.01 -6.73 15.00
CA VAL A 170 -14.02 -6.66 16.10
C VAL A 170 -14.67 -6.63 17.48
N ILE A 171 -15.64 -5.73 17.68
CA ILE A 171 -16.25 -5.49 18.99
C ILE A 171 -17.25 -6.60 19.35
N LEU A 172 -18.04 -7.07 18.38
CA LEU A 172 -19.05 -8.11 18.60
C LEU A 172 -18.42 -9.44 19.08
N PRO A 173 -17.32 -9.95 18.48
CA PRO A 173 -16.61 -11.12 19.00
C PRO A 173 -16.04 -10.95 20.40
N ALA A 174 -15.49 -9.77 20.70
CA ALA A 174 -14.92 -9.47 22.02
C ALA A 174 -16.01 -9.42 23.10
N LYS A 175 -17.16 -8.81 22.79
CA LYS A 175 -18.28 -8.64 23.72
C LYS A 175 -19.08 -9.93 23.93
N PHE A 176 -19.29 -10.73 22.88
CA PHE A 176 -20.13 -11.92 22.92
C PHE A 176 -19.40 -13.17 22.39
N PRO A 177 -18.32 -13.64 23.04
CA PRO A 177 -17.51 -14.76 22.54
C PRO A 177 -18.31 -16.06 22.38
N LYS A 178 -19.37 -16.26 23.17
CA LYS A 178 -20.25 -17.44 23.08
C LYS A 178 -20.98 -17.57 21.73
N LEU A 179 -21.24 -16.45 21.04
CA LEU A 179 -21.83 -16.45 19.69
C LEU A 179 -20.87 -17.04 18.64
N PHE A 180 -19.57 -16.98 18.89
CA PHE A 180 -18.50 -17.45 18.01
C PHE A 180 -18.00 -18.83 18.44
N SER A 181 -18.94 -19.76 18.61
CA SER A 181 -18.69 -21.15 18.95
C SER A 181 -18.85 -22.10 17.76
N GLY A 182 -18.10 -23.20 17.77
CA GLY A 182 -18.13 -24.22 16.71
C GLY A 182 -17.56 -23.70 15.39
N LYS A 183 -18.38 -23.72 14.33
CA LYS A 183 -17.96 -23.25 12.99
C LYS A 183 -18.04 -21.73 12.82
N ARG A 184 -18.74 -21.02 13.71
CA ARG A 184 -18.82 -19.55 13.68
C ARG A 184 -17.53 -18.97 14.26
N LYS A 185 -16.66 -18.44 13.40
CA LYS A 185 -15.40 -17.84 13.80
C LYS A 185 -15.37 -16.35 13.44
N PRO A 186 -14.76 -15.49 14.26
CA PRO A 186 -14.59 -14.09 13.92
C PRO A 186 -13.66 -13.94 12.72
N HIS A 187 -13.85 -12.85 11.98
CA HIS A 187 -12.96 -12.49 10.88
C HIS A 187 -11.60 -12.07 11.45
N ARG A 188 -10.51 -12.57 10.86
CA ARG A 188 -9.14 -12.31 11.37
C ARG A 188 -8.33 -11.35 10.51
N GLY A 189 -8.80 -11.07 9.30
CA GLY A 189 -8.14 -10.18 8.36
C GLY A 189 -9.15 -9.19 7.78
N ILE A 190 -8.90 -7.90 8.00
CA ILE A 190 -9.70 -6.80 7.47
C ILE A 190 -8.78 -5.89 6.67
N LEU A 191 -9.17 -5.58 5.44
CA LEU A 191 -8.52 -4.59 4.58
C LEU A 191 -9.31 -3.28 4.62
N LEU A 192 -8.67 -2.21 5.07
CA LEU A 192 -9.13 -0.84 4.90
C LEU A 192 -8.52 -0.29 3.61
N TYR A 193 -9.35 0.16 2.66
CA TYR A 193 -8.84 0.73 1.42
C TYR A 193 -9.62 1.97 1.03
N GLY A 194 -8.97 2.86 0.29
CA GLY A 194 -9.58 4.09 -0.20
C GLY A 194 -8.55 5.19 -0.41
N PRO A 195 -8.98 6.37 -0.83
CA PRO A 195 -8.09 7.48 -1.13
C PRO A 195 -7.15 7.84 0.04
N PRO A 196 -5.97 8.41 -0.22
CA PRO A 196 -5.09 8.90 0.83
C PRO A 196 -5.77 10.03 1.64
N GLY A 197 -5.38 10.21 2.89
CA GLY A 197 -5.89 11.30 3.73
C GLY A 197 -7.33 11.12 4.25
N THR A 198 -7.91 9.91 4.15
CA THR A 198 -9.27 9.58 4.62
C THR A 198 -9.33 9.00 6.04
N GLY A 199 -8.19 8.91 6.74
CA GLY A 199 -8.16 8.50 8.13
C GLY A 199 -8.09 6.99 8.39
N LYS A 200 -7.67 6.16 7.41
CA LYS A 200 -7.49 4.69 7.60
C LYS A 200 -6.65 4.33 8.84
N SER A 201 -5.48 4.96 9.00
CA SER A 201 -4.59 4.73 10.14
C SER A 201 -5.19 5.26 11.46
N TYR A 202 -5.97 6.35 11.40
CA TYR A 202 -6.69 6.89 12.55
C TYR A 202 -7.84 5.97 13.00
N LEU A 203 -8.56 5.39 12.03
CA LEU A 203 -9.61 4.40 12.26
C LEU A 203 -9.07 3.13 12.91
N ALA A 204 -7.87 2.67 12.51
CA ALA A 204 -7.21 1.54 13.15
C ALA A 204 -6.88 1.80 14.63
N LYS A 205 -6.48 3.04 14.97
CA LYS A 205 -6.28 3.46 16.37
C LYS A 205 -7.59 3.49 17.15
N ALA A 206 -8.68 3.95 16.53
CA ALA A 206 -10.01 3.91 17.14
C ALA A 206 -10.46 2.47 17.44
N VAL A 207 -10.30 1.56 16.49
CA VAL A 207 -10.62 0.12 16.65
C VAL A 207 -9.86 -0.48 17.82
N ALA A 208 -8.56 -0.22 17.94
CA ALA A 208 -7.74 -0.78 19.03
C ALA A 208 -8.17 -0.26 20.41
N THR A 209 -8.47 1.04 20.51
CA THR A 209 -8.97 1.68 21.74
C THR A 209 -10.29 1.05 22.18
N GLU A 210 -11.23 0.92 21.26
CA GLU A 210 -12.60 0.45 21.51
C GLU A 210 -12.66 -1.06 21.76
N ALA A 211 -11.76 -1.82 21.15
CA ALA A 211 -11.57 -3.24 21.43
C ALA A 211 -10.78 -3.51 22.72
N ASN A 212 -10.35 -2.46 23.46
CA ASN A 212 -9.47 -2.55 24.63
C ASN A 212 -8.28 -3.51 24.37
N SER A 213 -7.66 -3.37 23.20
CA SER A 213 -6.65 -4.28 22.66
C SER A 213 -5.36 -3.52 22.37
N THR A 214 -4.21 -4.17 22.56
CA THR A 214 -2.93 -3.56 22.22
C THR A 214 -2.77 -3.43 20.71
N LEU A 215 -2.39 -2.24 20.23
CA LEU A 215 -2.08 -1.99 18.83
C LEU A 215 -0.59 -2.22 18.58
N PHE A 216 -0.28 -3.12 17.65
CA PHE A 216 1.05 -3.31 17.10
C PHE A 216 1.04 -2.81 15.65
N SER A 217 1.64 -1.66 15.39
CA SER A 217 1.67 -1.07 14.06
C SER A 217 3.06 -1.13 13.43
N ILE A 218 3.09 -1.38 12.12
CA ILE A 218 4.30 -1.34 11.29
C ILE A 218 4.00 -0.67 9.95
N GLY A 219 4.92 0.19 9.48
CA GLY A 219 4.87 0.78 8.15
C GLY A 219 5.68 -0.01 7.13
N SER A 220 5.39 0.21 5.85
CA SER A 220 6.15 -0.37 4.73
C SER A 220 7.65 0.02 4.79
N SER A 221 7.94 1.26 5.15
CA SER A 221 9.30 1.81 5.30
C SER A 221 10.10 1.10 6.40
N ASP A 222 9.46 0.76 7.52
CA ASP A 222 10.11 0.09 8.65
C ASP A 222 10.61 -1.30 8.25
N VAL A 223 9.83 -2.00 7.42
CA VAL A 223 10.15 -3.35 6.93
C VAL A 223 11.19 -3.32 5.82
N MET A 224 11.07 -2.38 4.88
CA MET A 224 11.97 -2.28 3.72
C MET A 224 13.36 -1.74 4.06
N SER A 225 13.51 -1.02 5.18
CA SER A 225 14.80 -0.51 5.65
C SER A 225 15.78 -1.57 6.15
N LYS A 226 15.32 -2.82 6.32
CA LYS A 226 16.10 -3.92 6.92
C LYS A 226 16.80 -4.79 5.87
N TRP A 227 17.88 -5.44 6.29
CA TRP A 227 18.61 -6.39 5.45
C TRP A 227 17.80 -7.67 5.20
N LEU A 228 18.21 -8.41 4.18
CA LEU A 228 17.57 -9.66 3.76
C LEU A 228 17.48 -10.67 4.90
N GLY A 229 16.27 -11.18 5.15
CA GLY A 229 15.97 -12.08 6.27
C GLY A 229 15.63 -11.37 7.59
N GLU A 230 16.11 -10.15 7.84
CA GLU A 230 15.67 -9.37 9.00
C GLU A 230 14.22 -8.90 8.86
N SER A 231 13.79 -8.53 7.65
CA SER A 231 12.38 -8.18 7.37
C SER A 231 11.41 -9.33 7.65
N GLU A 232 11.78 -10.56 7.32
CA GLU A 232 10.96 -11.75 7.60
C GLU A 232 10.91 -12.03 9.10
N ARG A 233 12.06 -11.97 9.78
CA ARG A 233 12.14 -12.09 11.25
C ARG A 233 11.35 -10.99 11.97
N LEU A 234 11.28 -9.79 11.40
CA LEU A 234 10.51 -8.67 11.93
C LEU A 234 9.01 -8.98 11.90
N ILE A 235 8.49 -9.45 10.76
CA ILE A 235 7.08 -9.87 10.65
C ILE A 235 6.78 -11.03 11.60
N LYS A 236 7.66 -12.03 11.68
CA LYS A 236 7.50 -13.12 12.64
C LYS A 236 7.45 -12.62 14.08
N THR A 237 8.40 -11.75 14.45
CA THR A 237 8.47 -11.14 15.79
C THR A 237 7.23 -10.31 16.10
N LEU A 238 6.71 -9.57 15.12
CA LEU A 238 5.47 -8.79 15.23
C LEU A 238 4.28 -9.68 15.60
N PHE A 239 4.07 -10.78 14.88
CA PHE A 239 2.98 -11.71 15.18
C PHE A 239 3.20 -12.49 16.47
N ASP A 240 4.45 -12.82 16.82
CA ASP A 240 4.78 -13.45 18.10
C ASP A 240 4.44 -12.52 19.28
N LEU A 241 4.85 -11.25 19.22
CA LEU A 241 4.52 -10.25 20.23
C LEU A 241 3.00 -10.01 20.34
N ALA A 242 2.30 -9.95 19.21
CA ALA A 242 0.85 -9.85 19.19
C ALA A 242 0.19 -11.07 19.87
N ARG A 243 0.67 -12.29 19.56
CA ARG A 243 0.19 -13.53 20.18
C ARG A 243 0.47 -13.61 21.69
N GLU A 244 1.55 -12.99 22.17
CA GLU A 244 1.90 -12.88 23.59
C GLU A 244 1.03 -11.85 24.34
N ASN A 245 0.48 -10.83 23.65
CA ASN A 245 -0.26 -9.71 24.23
C ASN A 245 -1.75 -9.72 23.83
N LYS A 246 -2.38 -10.89 23.77
CA LYS A 246 -3.80 -11.01 23.40
C LYS A 246 -4.72 -10.40 24.48
N PRO A 247 -5.82 -9.72 24.11
CA PRO A 247 -6.27 -9.42 22.74
C PRO A 247 -5.43 -8.31 22.09
N SER A 248 -5.09 -8.49 20.81
CA SER A 248 -4.19 -7.60 20.09
C SER A 248 -4.64 -7.33 18.66
N VAL A 249 -4.36 -6.12 18.18
CA VAL A 249 -4.54 -5.71 16.79
C VAL A 249 -3.17 -5.50 16.15
N VAL A 250 -2.89 -6.23 15.07
CA VAL A 250 -1.74 -5.98 14.20
C VAL A 250 -2.20 -5.07 13.07
N PHE A 251 -1.57 -3.91 12.92
CA PHE A 251 -1.85 -2.95 11.86
C PHE A 251 -0.66 -2.84 10.90
N ILE A 252 -0.89 -3.17 9.63
CA ILE A 252 0.09 -3.01 8.55
C ILE A 252 -0.40 -1.89 7.63
N ASP A 253 0.27 -0.74 7.65
CA ASP A 253 -0.03 0.35 6.73
C ASP A 253 0.70 0.11 5.39
N GLU A 254 0.10 0.61 4.30
CA GLU A 254 0.60 0.46 2.93
C GLU A 254 0.96 -0.99 2.56
N ILE A 255 0.06 -1.93 2.85
CA ILE A 255 0.31 -3.37 2.61
C ILE A 255 0.63 -3.69 1.14
N ASP A 256 0.17 -2.87 0.19
CA ASP A 256 0.48 -2.99 -1.22
C ASP A 256 1.97 -2.82 -1.53
N ALA A 257 2.68 -2.00 -0.75
CA ALA A 257 4.12 -1.85 -0.88
C ALA A 257 4.88 -3.12 -0.47
N LEU A 258 4.30 -3.97 0.38
CA LEU A 258 4.90 -5.25 0.81
C LEU A 258 4.39 -6.44 -0.01
N CYS A 259 3.13 -6.37 -0.45
CA CYS A 259 2.37 -7.49 -1.01
C CYS A 259 1.81 -7.20 -2.42
N GLY A 260 2.48 -6.35 -3.19
CA GLY A 260 2.11 -6.01 -4.56
C GLY A 260 2.15 -7.19 -5.53
N SER A 261 1.33 -7.13 -6.58
CA SER A 261 1.28 -8.10 -7.67
C SER A 261 2.55 -8.05 -8.51
N ARG A 262 2.94 -9.21 -9.06
CA ARG A 262 4.22 -9.47 -9.73
C ARG A 262 4.53 -8.60 -10.96
N ASP A 263 3.55 -7.86 -11.46
CA ASP A 263 3.64 -7.21 -12.77
C ASP A 263 4.40 -5.87 -12.77
N LYS A 264 4.65 -5.26 -11.60
CA LYS A 264 5.35 -3.96 -11.48
C LYS A 264 6.69 -4.01 -10.77
N ALA A 265 6.85 -4.93 -9.82
CA ALA A 265 8.12 -5.18 -9.18
C ALA A 265 8.81 -6.30 -9.96
N GLY A 266 9.82 -5.96 -10.78
CA GLY A 266 10.74 -6.96 -11.33
C GLY A 266 11.15 -7.94 -10.22
N HIS A 267 11.34 -9.22 -10.56
CA HIS A 267 11.56 -10.33 -9.63
C HIS A 267 12.52 -9.94 -8.49
N ASN A 268 11.98 -9.42 -7.39
CA ASN A 268 12.73 -9.11 -6.19
C ASN A 268 12.51 -10.29 -5.24
N PRO A 269 13.46 -11.24 -5.13
CA PRO A 269 13.28 -12.42 -4.30
C PRO A 269 12.98 -12.07 -2.84
N HIS A 270 13.45 -10.91 -2.39
CA HIS A 270 13.30 -10.41 -1.03
C HIS A 270 11.85 -10.07 -0.70
N MET A 271 11.13 -9.45 -1.64
CA MET A 271 9.70 -9.17 -1.47
C MET A 271 8.85 -10.44 -1.53
N LEU A 272 9.30 -11.44 -2.29
CA LEU A 272 8.60 -12.73 -2.36
C LEU A 272 8.69 -13.50 -1.04
N GLY A 273 9.87 -13.53 -0.41
CA GLY A 273 10.08 -14.15 0.90
C GLY A 273 9.24 -13.47 1.99
N LEU A 274 9.29 -12.14 2.06
CA LEU A 274 8.49 -11.34 2.99
C LEU A 274 6.98 -11.57 2.82
N LYS A 275 6.47 -11.53 1.59
CA LYS A 275 5.06 -11.81 1.30
C LYS A 275 4.66 -13.21 1.73
N THR A 276 5.54 -14.19 1.52
CA THR A 276 5.31 -15.58 1.94
C THR A 276 5.22 -15.68 3.46
N GLU A 277 6.11 -15.00 4.18
CA GLU A 277 6.07 -14.94 5.64
C GLU A 277 4.77 -14.31 6.15
N ILE A 278 4.32 -13.19 5.57
CA ILE A 278 3.03 -12.58 5.92
C ILE A 278 1.88 -13.57 5.72
N MET A 279 1.86 -14.31 4.60
CA MET A 279 0.81 -15.32 4.36
C MET A 279 0.83 -16.45 5.40
N ILE A 280 2.01 -16.94 5.77
CA ILE A 280 2.16 -17.98 6.81
C ILE A 280 1.63 -17.47 8.15
N GLN A 281 1.97 -16.24 8.52
CA GLN A 281 1.48 -15.63 9.77
C GLN A 281 -0.03 -15.41 9.76
N MET A 282 -0.63 -15.00 8.63
CA MET A 282 -2.08 -14.85 8.48
C MET A 282 -2.83 -16.18 8.63
N ASP A 283 -2.32 -17.24 8.00
CA ASP A 283 -2.93 -18.57 8.05
C ASP A 283 -2.79 -19.21 9.44
N GLY A 284 -1.81 -18.76 10.24
CA GLY A 284 -1.54 -19.31 11.57
C GLY A 284 -1.03 -20.75 11.50
N VAL A 285 -0.28 -21.11 10.45
CA VAL A 285 0.28 -22.46 10.32
C VAL A 285 1.19 -22.74 11.51
N GLY A 286 0.83 -23.72 12.34
CA GLY A 286 1.56 -24.07 13.56
C GLY A 286 1.33 -23.15 14.77
N HIS A 287 0.44 -22.15 14.67
CA HIS A 287 0.20 -21.17 15.75
C HIS A 287 -1.29 -20.89 15.97
N ASN A 288 -1.70 -20.69 17.23
CA ASN A 288 -3.06 -20.25 17.52
C ASN A 288 -3.18 -18.73 17.37
N ASN A 289 -3.83 -18.27 16.30
CA ASN A 289 -4.16 -16.86 16.05
C ASN A 289 -5.48 -16.39 16.71
N ASP A 290 -6.10 -17.18 17.58
CA ASP A 290 -7.26 -16.73 18.36
C ASP A 290 -6.90 -15.49 19.17
N GLY A 291 -7.73 -14.44 19.11
CA GLY A 291 -7.49 -13.18 19.82
C GLY A 291 -6.50 -12.21 19.15
N VAL A 292 -6.03 -12.53 17.92
CA VAL A 292 -5.22 -11.62 17.10
C VAL A 292 -6.02 -11.21 15.87
N LEU A 293 -6.19 -9.90 15.67
CA LEU A 293 -6.79 -9.31 14.49
C LEU A 293 -5.71 -8.67 13.61
N LEU A 294 -5.72 -8.96 12.32
CA LEU A 294 -4.92 -8.24 11.34
C LEU A 294 -5.79 -7.18 10.64
N LEU A 295 -5.44 -5.91 10.83
CA LEU A 295 -5.88 -4.79 10.04
C LEU A 295 -4.79 -4.42 9.04
N ALA A 296 -5.14 -4.33 7.77
CA ALA A 296 -4.24 -3.85 6.73
C ALA A 296 -4.84 -2.61 6.06
N ALA A 297 -4.01 -1.61 5.75
CA ALA A 297 -4.43 -0.43 5.01
C ALA A 297 -3.72 -0.32 3.66
N THR A 298 -4.43 0.16 2.64
CA THR A 298 -3.83 0.44 1.32
C THR A 298 -4.52 1.62 0.62
N ASN A 299 -3.74 2.36 -0.16
CA ASN A 299 -4.26 3.35 -1.11
C ASN A 299 -4.40 2.76 -2.53
N LEU A 300 -3.84 1.58 -2.81
CA LEU A 300 -3.77 1.01 -4.17
C LEU A 300 -4.31 -0.43 -4.20
N PRO A 301 -5.60 -0.64 -3.88
CA PRO A 301 -6.16 -1.98 -3.68
C PRO A 301 -6.12 -2.87 -4.95
N TRP A 302 -6.05 -2.28 -6.15
CA TRP A 302 -5.88 -2.99 -7.42
C TRP A 302 -4.48 -3.56 -7.64
N THR A 303 -3.47 -3.10 -6.90
CA THR A 303 -2.12 -3.65 -6.99
C THR A 303 -1.89 -4.83 -6.04
N LEU A 304 -2.76 -5.00 -5.05
CA LEU A 304 -2.60 -6.01 -4.01
C LEU A 304 -2.68 -7.43 -4.58
N ASP A 305 -1.76 -8.29 -4.17
CA ASP A 305 -1.73 -9.67 -4.62
C ASP A 305 -3.03 -10.43 -4.31
N PRO A 306 -3.58 -11.19 -5.27
CA PRO A 306 -4.82 -11.94 -5.08
C PRO A 306 -4.81 -12.92 -3.89
N ALA A 307 -3.66 -13.53 -3.55
CA ALA A 307 -3.56 -14.48 -2.45
C ALA A 307 -3.62 -13.80 -1.08
N ILE A 308 -3.13 -12.56 -0.97
CA ILE A 308 -3.26 -11.72 0.22
C ILE A 308 -4.69 -11.17 0.30
N ARG A 309 -5.24 -10.67 -0.81
CA ARG A 309 -6.62 -10.20 -0.92
C ARG A 309 -7.65 -11.27 -0.52
N ARG A 310 -7.37 -12.55 -0.79
CA ARG A 310 -8.21 -13.69 -0.37
C ARG A 310 -8.21 -13.89 1.15
N ARG A 311 -7.07 -13.67 1.82
CA ARG A 311 -6.90 -13.86 3.27
C ARG A 311 -7.45 -12.68 4.08
N LEU A 312 -7.50 -11.49 3.47
CA LEU A 312 -8.22 -10.34 4.02
C LEU A 312 -9.72 -10.50 3.74
N GLN A 313 -10.39 -11.21 4.64
CA GLN A 313 -11.76 -11.68 4.48
C GLN A 313 -12.75 -10.53 4.33
N ARG A 314 -12.60 -9.48 5.13
CA ARG A 314 -13.42 -8.26 5.08
C ARG A 314 -12.66 -7.14 4.37
N LYS A 315 -13.34 -6.38 3.51
CA LYS A 315 -12.75 -5.33 2.67
C LYS A 315 -13.63 -4.09 2.77
N ILE A 316 -13.21 -3.14 3.59
CA ILE A 316 -13.98 -1.96 3.97
C ILE A 316 -13.48 -0.78 3.16
N TYR A 317 -14.37 -0.18 2.38
CA TYR A 317 -14.08 1.03 1.62
C TYR A 317 -14.18 2.25 2.53
N ILE A 318 -13.11 3.05 2.58
CA ILE A 318 -13.06 4.31 3.30
C ILE A 318 -13.15 5.45 2.28
N ALA A 319 -14.37 5.95 2.12
CA ALA A 319 -14.70 7.01 1.17
C ALA A 319 -14.19 8.38 1.64
N LEU A 320 -14.30 9.37 0.74
CA LEU A 320 -14.15 10.78 1.12
C LEU A 320 -15.30 11.20 2.05
N PRO A 321 -15.08 12.16 2.96
CA PRO A 321 -16.09 12.60 3.91
C PRO A 321 -17.26 13.31 3.22
N ASP A 322 -18.48 13.05 3.72
CA ASP A 322 -19.70 13.75 3.33
C ASP A 322 -19.79 15.14 3.98
N GLU A 323 -20.80 15.94 3.61
CA GLU A 323 -20.95 17.31 4.14
C GLU A 323 -21.02 17.39 5.68
N PRO A 324 -21.82 16.56 6.37
CA PRO A 324 -21.82 16.51 7.83
C PRO A 324 -20.43 16.16 8.40
N ALA A 325 -19.75 15.14 7.87
CA ALA A 325 -18.42 14.77 8.35
C ALA A 325 -17.40 15.89 8.13
N ARG A 326 -17.42 16.57 6.98
CA ARG A 326 -16.54 17.72 6.72
C ARG A 326 -16.80 18.85 7.72
N THR A 327 -18.07 19.13 8.03
CA THR A 327 -18.46 20.14 9.01
C THR A 327 -17.87 19.83 10.39
N GLU A 328 -17.97 18.58 10.85
CA GLU A 328 -17.37 18.13 12.10
C GLU A 328 -15.84 18.16 12.05
N MET A 329 -15.23 17.76 10.93
CA MET A 329 -13.78 17.82 10.75
C MET A 329 -13.25 19.26 10.89
N PHE A 330 -13.94 20.27 10.37
CA PHE A 330 -13.56 21.68 10.60
C PHE A 330 -13.59 22.04 12.08
N LYS A 331 -14.60 21.60 12.83
CA LYS A 331 -14.67 21.85 14.28
C LYS A 331 -13.52 21.17 15.03
N ILE A 332 -13.24 19.91 14.69
CA ILE A 332 -12.16 19.12 15.30
C ILE A 332 -10.79 19.78 15.06
N HIS A 333 -10.48 20.16 13.82
CA HIS A 333 -9.19 20.74 13.47
C HIS A 333 -8.99 22.17 14.00
N VAL A 334 -10.06 22.97 14.15
CA VAL A 334 -9.98 24.28 14.82
C VAL A 334 -9.75 24.10 16.33
N GLY A 335 -10.38 23.09 16.92
CA GLY A 335 -10.21 22.71 18.31
C GLY A 335 -10.58 23.85 19.27
N LYS A 336 -9.65 24.20 20.18
CA LYS A 336 -9.85 25.25 21.19
C LYS A 336 -9.31 26.62 20.76
N THR A 337 -8.86 26.74 19.51
CA THR A 337 -8.27 28.00 19.03
C THR A 337 -9.34 29.09 18.99
N PRO A 338 -9.13 30.25 19.66
CA PRO A 338 -10.07 31.35 19.59
C PRO A 338 -10.28 31.79 18.14
N CYS A 339 -11.50 31.65 17.64
CA CYS A 339 -11.88 32.06 16.30
C CYS A 339 -13.28 32.67 16.30
N GLY A 340 -13.57 33.51 15.30
CA GLY A 340 -14.89 34.12 15.06
C GLY A 340 -15.85 33.20 14.30
N LEU A 341 -15.64 31.88 14.33
CA LEU A 341 -16.51 30.93 13.63
C LEU A 341 -17.79 30.67 14.43
N THR A 342 -18.92 30.65 13.73
CA THR A 342 -20.23 30.25 14.26
C THR A 342 -20.59 28.88 13.70
N SER A 343 -21.61 28.22 14.26
CA SER A 343 -22.14 26.96 13.71
C SER A 343 -22.55 27.09 12.24
N GLU A 344 -23.05 28.25 11.82
CA GLU A 344 -23.40 28.52 10.42
C GLU A 344 -22.16 28.62 9.52
N HIS A 345 -21.06 29.20 10.02
CA HIS A 345 -19.79 29.24 9.30
C HIS A 345 -19.26 27.82 9.06
N TYR A 346 -19.30 26.95 10.08
CA TYR A 346 -18.88 25.55 9.93
C TYR A 346 -19.71 24.81 8.87
N ALA A 347 -21.04 24.97 8.88
CA ALA A 347 -21.90 24.37 7.85
C ALA A 347 -21.58 24.91 6.45
N MET A 348 -21.27 26.20 6.32
CA MET A 348 -20.86 26.78 5.03
C MET A 348 -19.51 26.22 4.54
N LEU A 349 -18.55 26.02 5.44
CA LEU A 349 -17.26 25.40 5.13
C LEU A 349 -17.44 23.95 4.68
N GLY A 350 -18.27 23.16 5.36
CA GLY A 350 -18.61 21.79 4.96
C GLY A 350 -19.21 21.71 3.55
N ARG A 351 -20.13 22.62 3.21
CA ARG A 351 -20.72 22.71 1.86
C ARG A 351 -19.72 23.07 0.77
N ARG A 352 -18.80 24.00 1.05
CA ARG A 352 -17.84 24.52 0.06
C ARG A 352 -16.63 23.61 -0.20
N THR A 353 -16.51 22.50 0.52
CA THR A 353 -15.33 21.62 0.51
C THR A 353 -15.62 20.23 -0.03
N GLU A 354 -16.61 20.10 -0.90
CA GLU A 354 -16.91 18.83 -1.57
C GLU A 354 -15.66 18.28 -2.31
N GLY A 355 -15.41 16.99 -2.12
CA GLY A 355 -14.27 16.30 -2.72
C GLY A 355 -12.94 16.45 -1.96
N LEU A 356 -12.88 17.26 -0.90
CA LEU A 356 -11.68 17.33 -0.05
C LEU A 356 -11.57 16.11 0.88
N SER A 357 -10.35 15.60 1.03
CA SER A 357 -10.03 14.57 2.04
C SER A 357 -9.90 15.19 3.43
N GLY A 358 -9.88 14.36 4.48
CA GLY A 358 -9.63 14.83 5.84
C GLY A 358 -8.27 15.54 5.97
N SER A 359 -7.25 15.06 5.25
CA SER A 359 -5.95 15.74 5.19
C SER A 359 -6.00 17.09 4.50
N ASP A 360 -6.78 17.23 3.42
CA ASP A 360 -6.94 18.52 2.73
C ASP A 360 -7.63 19.54 3.65
N ILE A 361 -8.66 19.12 4.38
CA ILE A 361 -9.36 19.95 5.37
C ILE A 361 -8.42 20.36 6.50
N GLY A 362 -7.64 19.42 7.04
CA GLY A 362 -6.66 19.71 8.09
C GLY A 362 -5.63 20.75 7.63
N ASN A 363 -5.10 20.60 6.41
CA ASN A 363 -4.18 21.57 5.81
C ASN A 363 -4.83 22.94 5.61
N ALA A 364 -6.07 22.98 5.09
CA ALA A 364 -6.81 24.21 4.89
C ALA A 364 -7.09 24.95 6.21
N VAL A 365 -7.42 24.22 7.27
CA VAL A 365 -7.60 24.79 8.63
C VAL A 365 -6.28 25.34 9.13
N GLN A 366 -5.18 24.59 9.02
CA GLN A 366 -3.86 25.07 9.43
C GLN A 366 -3.46 26.35 8.68
N ASP A 367 -3.71 26.42 7.37
CA ASP A 367 -3.45 27.61 6.56
C ASP A 367 -4.30 28.81 6.99
N ALA A 368 -5.56 28.59 7.36
CA ALA A 368 -6.46 29.61 7.89
C ALA A 368 -6.00 30.11 9.27
N LEU A 369 -5.59 29.21 10.15
CA LEU A 369 -5.03 29.56 11.47
C LEU A 369 -3.70 30.33 11.37
N MET A 370 -2.99 30.20 10.25
CA MET A 370 -1.77 30.98 9.97
C MET A 370 -2.05 32.36 9.35
N GLN A 371 -3.30 32.71 9.02
CA GLN A 371 -3.63 34.01 8.44
C GLN A 371 -3.27 35.21 9.32
N PRO A 372 -3.50 35.20 10.65
CA PRO A 372 -3.04 36.28 11.53
C PRO A 372 -1.52 36.48 11.47
N VAL A 373 -0.75 35.40 11.40
CA VAL A 373 0.71 35.45 11.27
C VAL A 373 1.13 36.04 9.92
N LYS A 374 0.48 35.60 8.83
CA LYS A 374 0.70 36.15 7.48
C LYS A 374 0.38 37.65 7.45
N LYS A 375 -0.73 38.09 8.05
CA LYS A 375 -1.12 39.50 8.18
C LYS A 375 -0.08 40.31 8.97
N VAL A 376 0.41 39.81 10.10
CA VAL A 376 1.47 40.46 10.89
C VAL A 376 2.75 40.62 10.08
N SER A 377 3.21 39.55 9.43
CA SER A 377 4.48 39.55 8.69
C SER A 377 4.47 40.45 7.45
N SER A 378 3.33 40.55 6.75
CA SER A 378 3.18 41.26 5.48
C SER A 378 2.66 42.68 5.64
N SER A 379 2.14 43.04 6.82
CA SER A 379 1.56 44.36 7.03
C SER A 379 2.61 45.47 7.03
N LYS A 380 2.28 46.53 6.28
CA LYS A 380 3.03 47.79 6.22
C LYS A 380 2.40 48.90 7.06
N HIS A 381 1.19 48.67 7.59
CA HIS A 381 0.42 49.66 8.35
C HIS A 381 -0.16 49.03 9.61
N TRP A 382 -0.10 49.78 10.70
CA TRP A 382 -0.48 49.30 12.03
C TRP A 382 -1.24 50.38 12.77
N LYS A 383 -2.17 49.97 13.65
CA LYS A 383 -2.93 50.90 14.49
C LYS A 383 -2.83 50.51 15.96
N LYS A 384 -2.98 51.52 16.82
CA LYS A 384 -3.08 51.32 18.27
C LYS A 384 -4.50 50.93 18.66
N VAL A 385 -4.62 49.91 19.50
CA VAL A 385 -5.89 49.42 20.06
C VAL A 385 -5.75 49.24 21.56
N MET A 386 -6.80 49.59 22.31
CA MET A 386 -6.86 49.36 23.75
C MET A 386 -7.48 47.99 24.02
N VAL A 387 -6.73 47.07 24.62
CA VAL A 387 -7.21 45.74 25.01
C VAL A 387 -7.00 45.58 26.50
N ASN A 388 -8.08 45.41 27.26
CA ASN A 388 -8.04 45.30 28.73
C ASN A 388 -7.28 46.46 29.42
N GLY A 389 -7.46 47.69 28.91
CA GLY A 389 -6.79 48.88 29.46
C GLY A 389 -5.31 49.04 29.07
N VAL A 390 -4.75 48.15 28.25
CA VAL A 390 -3.37 48.21 27.76
C VAL A 390 -3.34 48.57 26.28
N GLU A 391 -2.47 49.53 25.91
CA GLU A 391 -2.23 49.89 24.51
C GLU A 391 -1.44 48.78 23.80
N LYS A 392 -2.03 48.23 22.73
CA LYS A 392 -1.43 47.24 21.84
C LYS A 392 -1.47 47.70 20.39
N LEU A 393 -0.70 47.03 19.53
CA LEU A 393 -0.60 47.29 18.10
C LEU A 393 -1.15 46.11 17.31
N THR A 394 -1.99 46.39 16.32
CA THR A 394 -2.54 45.38 15.39
C THR A 394 -2.35 45.83 13.95
N PRO A 395 -2.15 44.91 12.99
CA PRO A 395 -2.16 45.22 11.56
C PRO A 395 -3.48 45.89 11.14
N CYS A 396 -3.42 46.86 10.21
CA CYS A 396 -4.60 47.54 9.67
C CYS A 396 -4.41 47.94 8.19
N LYS A 397 -5.51 48.32 7.53
CA LYS A 397 -5.44 48.89 6.17
C LYS A 397 -4.86 50.31 6.21
N PRO A 398 -4.22 50.80 5.12
CA PRO A 398 -3.65 52.15 5.06
C PRO A 398 -4.66 53.27 5.31
N ASN A 399 -5.92 53.05 4.93
CA ASN A 399 -6.98 54.06 4.98
C ASN A 399 -7.75 54.07 6.32
N GLU A 400 -7.34 53.25 7.30
CA GLU A 400 -7.99 53.23 8.61
C GLU A 400 -7.52 54.39 9.50
N ALA A 401 -8.43 54.93 10.31
CA ALA A 401 -8.11 55.98 11.27
C ALA A 401 -7.04 55.49 12.26
N GLY A 402 -5.96 56.26 12.39
CA GLY A 402 -4.82 55.89 13.26
C GLY A 402 -3.85 54.87 12.65
N ALA A 403 -3.93 54.61 11.34
CA ALA A 403 -2.94 53.81 10.62
C ALA A 403 -1.58 54.51 10.59
N MET A 404 -0.55 53.81 11.06
CA MET A 404 0.84 54.26 11.09
C MET A 404 1.67 53.36 10.18
N PRO A 405 2.47 53.91 9.25
CA PRO A 405 3.34 53.11 8.41
C PRO A 405 4.50 52.54 9.25
N MET A 406 4.51 51.23 9.45
CA MET A 406 5.54 50.53 10.21
C MET A 406 5.58 49.05 9.84
N ASN A 407 6.65 48.36 10.24
CA ASN A 407 6.80 46.92 10.02
C ASN A 407 6.75 46.14 11.34
N TRP A 408 6.51 44.83 11.25
CA TRP A 408 6.39 43.96 12.43
C TRP A 408 7.64 43.93 13.31
N ARG A 409 8.85 44.15 12.75
CA ARG A 409 10.11 44.15 13.52
C ARG A 409 10.19 45.31 14.52
N GLN A 410 9.38 46.35 14.30
CA GLN A 410 9.29 47.52 15.18
C GLN A 410 8.21 47.36 16.26
N VAL A 411 7.45 46.26 16.26
CA VAL A 411 6.40 45.98 17.24
C VAL A 411 6.99 45.13 18.38
N PRO A 412 7.04 45.64 19.63
CA PRO A 412 7.46 44.83 20.77
C PRO A 412 6.51 43.65 20.98
N ALA A 413 7.05 42.47 21.30
CA ALA A 413 6.25 41.24 21.47
C ALA A 413 5.12 41.40 22.51
N SER A 414 5.37 42.13 23.61
CA SER A 414 4.38 42.40 24.66
C SER A 414 3.23 43.32 24.21
N LYS A 415 3.43 44.10 23.15
CA LYS A 415 2.44 45.04 22.61
C LYS A 415 1.73 44.50 21.37
N LEU A 416 2.08 43.31 20.88
CA LEU A 416 1.38 42.72 19.74
C LEU A 416 -0.03 42.31 20.16
N GLN A 417 -1.03 42.80 19.43
CA GLN A 417 -2.36 42.23 19.43
C GLN A 417 -2.54 41.46 18.12
N GLU A 418 -2.61 40.14 18.24
CA GLU A 418 -2.96 39.28 17.11
C GLU A 418 -4.44 39.44 16.74
N SER A 419 -4.72 39.36 15.45
CA SER A 419 -6.09 39.29 14.95
C SER A 419 -6.65 37.90 15.20
N ILE A 420 -7.91 37.86 15.65
CA ILE A 420 -8.65 36.59 15.74
C ILE A 420 -8.90 36.07 14.33
N VAL A 421 -8.83 34.75 14.14
CA VAL A 421 -9.15 34.10 12.85
C VAL A 421 -10.66 34.20 12.63
N VAL A 422 -11.08 34.71 11.47
CA VAL A 422 -12.49 34.90 11.09
C VAL A 422 -12.88 34.02 9.91
N ALA A 423 -14.17 33.91 9.59
CA ALA A 423 -14.65 33.05 8.50
C ALA A 423 -14.05 33.44 7.13
N GLU A 424 -13.79 34.72 6.92
CA GLU A 424 -13.17 35.24 5.71
C GLU A 424 -11.77 34.65 5.47
N ASP A 425 -11.02 34.39 6.55
CA ASP A 425 -9.67 33.79 6.47
C ASP A 425 -9.75 32.37 5.90
N PHE A 426 -10.78 31.61 6.29
CA PHE A 426 -11.03 30.28 5.74
C PHE A 426 -11.47 30.35 4.28
N PHE A 427 -12.38 31.28 3.94
CA PHE A 427 -12.85 31.41 2.56
C PHE A 427 -11.74 31.84 1.60
N GLU A 428 -10.81 32.70 2.04
CA GLU A 428 -9.63 33.08 1.25
C GLU A 428 -8.71 31.88 0.99
N VAL A 429 -8.45 31.07 2.01
CA VAL A 429 -7.64 29.86 1.87
C VAL A 429 -8.29 28.87 0.91
N LEU A 430 -9.60 28.62 1.06
CA LEU A 430 -10.33 27.65 0.24
C LEU A 430 -10.36 27.99 -1.26
N GLN A 431 -10.14 29.25 -1.65
CA GLN A 431 -10.03 29.61 -3.08
C GLN A 431 -8.80 28.97 -3.76
N ASN A 432 -7.76 28.66 -2.98
CA ASN A 432 -6.50 28.12 -3.49
C ASN A 432 -6.33 26.62 -3.21
N VAL A 433 -7.18 26.05 -2.36
CA VAL A 433 -7.14 24.61 -2.03
C VAL A 433 -7.71 23.82 -3.19
N LYS A 434 -6.93 22.85 -3.68
CA LYS A 434 -7.37 21.88 -4.69
C LYS A 434 -7.51 20.50 -4.04
N PRO A 435 -8.54 19.71 -4.40
CA PRO A 435 -8.64 18.33 -3.95
C PRO A 435 -7.39 17.53 -4.33
N THR A 436 -6.84 16.78 -3.38
CA THR A 436 -5.69 15.89 -3.65
C THR A 436 -6.10 14.67 -4.48
N VAL A 437 -7.38 14.27 -4.40
CA VAL A 437 -7.91 13.07 -5.06
C VAL A 437 -8.78 13.48 -6.25
N SER A 438 -8.51 12.91 -7.42
CA SER A 438 -9.31 13.19 -8.63
C SER A 438 -10.59 12.35 -8.69
N GLN A 439 -11.62 12.87 -9.37
CA GLN A 439 -12.86 12.12 -9.63
C GLN A 439 -12.62 10.81 -10.39
N HIS A 440 -11.61 10.78 -11.26
CA HIS A 440 -11.23 9.56 -11.97
C HIS A 440 -10.67 8.48 -11.03
N GLU A 441 -9.89 8.87 -10.02
CA GLU A 441 -9.39 7.93 -9.01
C GLU A 441 -10.51 7.41 -8.12
N ILE A 442 -11.44 8.28 -7.70
CA ILE A 442 -12.64 7.87 -6.94
C ILE A 442 -13.39 6.77 -7.70
N LYS A 443 -13.59 6.95 -9.00
CA LYS A 443 -14.26 5.94 -9.84
C LYS A 443 -13.53 4.59 -9.82
N LYS A 444 -12.19 4.57 -9.83
CA LYS A 444 -11.43 3.31 -9.72
C LYS A 444 -11.66 2.59 -8.40
N TYR A 445 -11.80 3.33 -7.30
CA TYR A 445 -12.16 2.72 -6.02
C TYR A 445 -13.56 2.13 -6.07
N LEU A 446 -14.55 2.85 -6.59
CA LEU A 446 -15.93 2.36 -6.72
C LEU A 446 -16.02 1.11 -7.61
N GLU A 447 -15.37 1.11 -8.77
CA GLU A 447 -15.28 -0.06 -9.66
C GLU A 447 -14.62 -1.26 -8.94
N TRP A 448 -13.59 -1.02 -8.11
CA TRP A 448 -12.98 -2.07 -7.30
C TRP A 448 -13.90 -2.55 -6.17
N THR A 449 -14.64 -1.65 -5.53
CA THR A 449 -15.62 -1.94 -4.48
C THR A 449 -16.74 -2.82 -5.02
N GLU A 450 -17.24 -2.55 -6.23
CA GLU A 450 -18.26 -3.38 -6.88
C GLU A 450 -17.75 -4.81 -7.14
N LEU A 451 -16.50 -4.96 -7.57
CA LEU A 451 -15.91 -6.26 -7.89
C LEU A 451 -15.47 -7.08 -6.67
N PHE A 452 -14.97 -6.41 -5.63
CA PHE A 452 -14.26 -7.07 -4.52
C PHE A 452 -14.66 -6.58 -3.13
N GLY A 453 -15.35 -5.45 -3.02
CA GLY A 453 -15.80 -4.87 -1.77
C GLY A 453 -16.96 -5.62 -1.13
N MET A 454 -17.36 -5.16 0.06
CA MET A 454 -18.48 -5.76 0.80
C MET A 454 -19.85 -5.33 0.26
N GLU A 455 -19.94 -4.10 -0.27
CA GLU A 455 -21.16 -3.50 -0.83
C GLU A 455 -21.59 -4.10 -2.17
N GLY A 456 -20.72 -4.90 -2.83
CA GLY A 456 -21.02 -5.59 -4.09
C GLY A 456 -21.83 -6.89 -3.95
N ARG A 457 -22.63 -7.04 -2.88
CA ARG A 457 -23.46 -8.23 -2.64
C ARG A 457 -24.95 -7.93 -2.65
#